data_AF-A0AAF0JIG9-F1
#
_entry.id   AF-A0AAF0JIG9-F1
#
_cell.length_a   1.000
_cell.length_b   1.000
_cell.length_c   1.000
_cell.angle_alpha   90.00
_cell.angle_beta   90.00
_cell.angle_gamma   90.00
#
_symmetry.space_group_name_H-M   'P 1'
#
loop_
_entity.id
_entity.type
_entity.pdbx_description
1 polymer ?
#
loop_
_entity_poly.entity_id
_entity_poly.type
_entity_poly.pdbx_seq_one_letter_code
_entity_poly.pdbx_strand_id
1 'polypeptide(L)'
;MYKSDHGAAGLLPADMLIPCTLATILTISISTYSIWLQLKHYYKPHLQRYVVRILVMPLLYAFTSMISLYSLQLAEVIGLVRDLYEAVVIYCFFNLLVEKLSGESRILTLLRQRPPTPHPFPLRYFLKPIDMSDPYIFLRVKRGIQQYIQLKPILALATMILKMVGKYKDGRFDVENGYTWIALVYSTRID
;
A
#
# COMPACT_ATOMS: atom_id res chain seq x y z
N MET A 1 -15.53 27.05 -7.37
CA MET A 1 -15.14 27.76 -6.14
C MET A 1 -13.76 27.25 -5.72
N TYR A 2 -12.70 27.85 -6.26
CA TYR A 2 -11.31 27.42 -6.14
C TYR A 2 -10.81 27.80 -4.73
N LYS A 3 -10.73 26.84 -3.81
CA LYS A 3 -10.43 27.10 -2.40
C LYS A 3 -8.93 26.87 -2.14
N SER A 4 -8.22 27.99 -2.11
CA SER A 4 -6.92 28.24 -1.44
C SER A 4 -5.78 27.26 -1.73
N ASP A 5 -4.94 27.61 -2.71
CA ASP A 5 -3.67 26.94 -3.07
C ASP A 5 -2.55 27.12 -2.03
N HIS A 6 -2.89 27.31 -0.75
CA HIS A 6 -1.89 27.52 0.30
C HIS A 6 -1.53 26.16 0.91
N GLY A 7 -0.28 25.74 0.75
CA GLY A 7 0.24 24.55 1.42
C GLY A 7 0.02 24.58 2.93
N ALA A 8 -0.01 23.39 3.56
CA ALA A 8 -0.27 23.26 4.98
C ALA A 8 0.72 24.05 5.88
N ALA A 9 1.90 24.40 5.34
CA ALA A 9 2.90 25.22 6.02
C ALA A 9 2.39 26.61 6.46
N GLY A 10 1.42 27.19 5.74
CA GLY A 10 0.86 28.50 6.09
C GLY A 10 -0.18 28.47 7.24
N LEU A 11 -0.67 27.28 7.58
CA LEU A 11 -1.75 27.06 8.57
C LEU A 11 -1.24 26.49 9.90
N LEU A 12 -0.02 25.94 9.92
CA LEU A 12 0.53 25.22 11.06
C LEU A 12 1.53 26.10 11.85
N PRO A 13 1.55 26.00 13.20
CA PRO A 13 2.57 26.68 14.00
C PRO A 13 3.96 26.15 13.68
N ALA A 14 4.96 27.03 13.70
CA ALA A 14 6.35 26.70 13.35
C ALA A 14 6.93 25.55 14.20
N ASP A 15 6.50 25.45 15.45
CA ASP A 15 6.92 24.41 16.40
C ASP A 15 6.53 22.99 15.96
N MET A 16 5.46 22.84 15.16
CA MET A 16 5.05 21.55 14.58
C MET A 16 5.73 21.25 13.24
N LEU A 17 6.10 22.28 12.48
CA LEU A 17 6.69 22.12 11.16
C LEU A 17 8.14 21.60 11.23
N ILE A 18 8.92 22.09 12.21
CA ILE A 18 10.30 21.68 12.45
C ILE A 18 10.42 20.15 12.69
N PRO A 19 9.69 19.52 13.64
CA PRO A 19 9.82 18.08 13.85
C PRO A 19 9.33 17.26 12.66
N CYS A 20 8.29 17.71 11.94
CA CYS A 20 7.82 17.02 10.73
C CYS A 20 8.87 16.99 9.63
N THR A 21 9.51 18.13 9.34
CA THR A 21 10.58 18.19 8.33
C THR A 21 11.79 17.36 8.72
N LEU A 22 12.23 17.42 9.98
CA LEU A 22 13.32 16.56 10.49
C LEU A 22 12.99 15.06 10.35
N ALA A 23 11.77 14.65 10.71
CA ALA A 23 11.34 13.26 10.56
C ALA A 23 11.33 12.79 9.09
N THR A 24 10.92 13.65 8.15
CA THR A 24 10.96 13.32 6.71
C THR A 24 12.40 13.17 6.21
N ILE A 25 13.31 14.06 6.61
CA ILE A 25 14.74 14.00 6.24
C ILE A 25 15.39 12.72 6.80
N LEU A 26 15.09 12.39 8.06
CA LEU A 26 15.58 11.15 8.69
C LEU A 26 15.08 9.91 7.94
N THR A 27 13.80 9.88 7.59
CA THR A 27 13.20 8.77 6.82
C THR A 27 13.89 8.60 5.46
N ILE A 28 14.12 9.70 4.75
CA ILE A 28 14.81 9.69 3.45
C ILE A 28 16.25 9.18 3.61
N SER A 29 16.96 9.65 4.63
CA SER A 29 18.35 9.27 4.90
C SER A 29 18.47 7.78 5.24
N ILE A 30 17.64 7.27 6.16
CA ILE A 30 17.64 5.86 6.57
C ILE A 30 17.26 4.95 5.41
N SER A 31 16.24 5.32 4.63
CA SER A 31 15.80 4.50 3.50
C SER A 31 16.85 4.46 2.39
N THR A 32 17.45 5.61 2.07
CA THR A 32 18.53 5.70 1.07
C THR A 32 19.75 4.89 1.51
N TYR A 33 20.13 4.97 2.79
CA TYR A 33 21.21 4.16 3.35
C TYR A 33 20.89 2.65 3.27
N SER A 34 19.65 2.26 3.56
CA SER A 34 19.20 0.87 3.47
C SER A 34 19.26 0.34 2.04
N ILE A 35 18.82 1.14 1.06
CA ILE A 35 18.91 0.80 -0.37
C ILE A 35 20.38 0.67 -0.79
N TRP A 36 21.23 1.61 -0.37
CA TRP A 36 22.65 1.56 -0.66
C TRP A 36 23.33 0.32 -0.06
N LEU A 37 23.02 -0.03 1.19
CA LEU A 37 23.58 -1.21 1.86
C LEU A 37 23.20 -2.50 1.13
N GLN A 38 21.93 -2.60 0.69
CA GLN A 38 21.49 -3.67 -0.17
C GLN A 38 22.37 -3.67 -1.43
N LEU A 39 22.35 -2.60 -2.23
CA LEU A 39 23.09 -2.54 -3.51
C LEU A 39 24.59 -2.88 -3.36
N LYS A 40 25.22 -2.53 -2.24
CA LYS A 40 26.62 -2.86 -1.95
C LYS A 40 26.85 -4.36 -1.70
N HIS A 41 25.93 -5.05 -1.03
CA HIS A 41 26.03 -6.50 -0.72
C HIS A 41 25.11 -7.32 -1.64
N TYR A 42 25.33 -7.24 -2.96
CA TYR A 42 24.45 -7.81 -3.99
C TYR A 42 24.65 -9.33 -4.21
N TYR A 43 24.35 -10.17 -3.20
CA TYR A 43 24.60 -11.62 -3.28
C TYR A 43 23.50 -12.42 -3.99
N LYS A 44 22.22 -12.08 -3.77
CA LYS A 44 21.07 -12.77 -4.37
C LYS A 44 20.21 -11.78 -5.16
N PRO A 45 20.49 -11.58 -6.46
CA PRO A 45 19.96 -10.48 -7.25
C PRO A 45 18.42 -10.46 -7.31
N HIS A 46 17.79 -11.64 -7.44
CA HIS A 46 16.33 -11.76 -7.55
C HIS A 46 15.60 -11.31 -6.28
N LEU A 47 15.99 -11.86 -5.12
CA LEU A 47 15.42 -11.49 -3.81
C LEU A 47 15.60 -10.01 -3.52
N GLN A 48 16.79 -9.50 -3.82
CA GLN A 48 17.17 -8.17 -3.45
C GLN A 48 16.47 -7.10 -4.29
N ARG A 49 16.18 -7.38 -5.56
CA ARG A 49 15.32 -6.51 -6.38
C ARG A 49 13.95 -6.32 -5.75
N TYR A 50 13.35 -7.35 -5.16
CA TYR A 50 12.08 -7.21 -4.43
C TYR A 50 12.24 -6.34 -3.18
N VAL A 51 13.30 -6.54 -2.40
CA VAL A 51 13.59 -5.72 -1.20
C VAL A 51 13.78 -4.24 -1.56
N VAL A 52 14.56 -3.94 -2.60
CA VAL A 52 14.78 -2.55 -3.04
C VAL A 52 13.46 -1.90 -3.48
N ARG A 53 12.60 -2.62 -4.22
CA ARG A 53 11.27 -2.10 -4.60
C ARG A 53 10.40 -1.80 -3.36
N ILE A 54 10.47 -2.61 -2.31
CA ILE A 54 9.75 -2.37 -1.05
C ILE A 54 10.30 -1.15 -0.32
N LEU A 55 11.63 -0.98 -0.25
CA LEU A 55 12.29 0.14 0.44
C LEU A 55 12.04 1.50 -0.23
N VAL A 56 11.63 1.53 -1.49
CA VAL A 56 11.20 2.77 -2.16
C VAL A 56 9.88 3.31 -1.57
N MET A 57 9.06 2.47 -0.95
CA MET A 57 7.77 2.89 -0.39
C MET A 57 7.89 3.95 0.71
N PRO A 58 8.73 3.77 1.75
CA PRO A 58 9.02 4.84 2.72
C PRO A 58 9.48 6.17 2.10
N LEU A 59 10.23 6.13 0.99
CA LEU A 59 10.66 7.35 0.30
C LEU A 59 9.46 8.09 -0.30
N LEU A 60 8.54 7.38 -0.96
CA LEU A 60 7.32 7.97 -1.51
C LEU A 60 6.46 8.62 -0.42
N TYR A 61 6.35 8.00 0.77
CA TYR A 61 5.65 8.62 1.91
C TYR A 61 6.33 9.89 2.38
N ALA A 62 7.66 9.88 2.52
CA ALA A 62 8.40 11.07 2.94
C ALA A 62 8.26 12.22 1.93
N PHE A 63 8.34 11.93 0.61
CA PHE A 63 8.13 12.92 -0.44
C PHE A 63 6.69 13.46 -0.45
N THR A 64 5.69 12.58 -0.33
CA THR A 64 4.28 13.00 -0.28
C THR A 64 4.04 13.93 0.93
N SER A 65 4.60 13.57 2.09
CA SER A 65 4.52 14.37 3.32
C SER A 65 5.19 15.74 3.15
N MET A 66 6.39 15.78 2.57
CA MET A 66 7.09 17.04 2.31
C MET A 66 6.34 17.94 1.32
N ILE A 67 5.80 17.36 0.24
CA ILE A 67 5.06 18.12 -0.77
C ILE A 67 3.73 18.63 -0.23
N SER A 68 3.08 17.88 0.67
CA SER A 68 1.85 18.31 1.35
C SER A 68 2.02 19.59 2.16
N LEU A 69 3.23 19.89 2.65
CA LEU A 69 3.52 21.14 3.33
C LEU A 69 3.51 22.34 2.39
N TYR A 70 3.95 22.16 1.13
CA TYR A 70 4.03 23.23 0.14
C TYR A 70 2.77 23.37 -0.72
N SER A 71 2.18 22.25 -1.16
CA SER A 71 0.99 22.25 -2.02
C SER A 71 0.16 20.99 -1.78
N LEU A 72 -1.10 21.20 -1.37
CA LEU A 72 -2.05 20.11 -1.16
C LEU A 72 -2.44 19.43 -2.49
N GLN A 73 -2.61 20.20 -3.56
CA GLN A 73 -2.99 19.67 -4.88
C GLN A 73 -1.92 18.72 -5.44
N LEU A 74 -0.64 19.11 -5.36
CA LEU A 74 0.46 18.25 -5.79
C LEU A 74 0.60 17.00 -4.91
N ALA A 75 0.38 17.14 -3.60
CA ALA A 75 0.41 16.03 -2.67
C ALA A 75 -0.71 15.01 -2.94
N GLU A 76 -1.90 15.45 -3.35
CA GLU A 76 -2.98 14.55 -3.74
C GLU A 76 -2.63 13.73 -4.99
N VAL A 77 -2.04 14.36 -6.03
CA VAL A 77 -1.63 13.65 -7.25
C VAL A 77 -0.54 12.62 -6.95
N ILE A 78 0.46 13.00 -6.15
CA ILE A 78 1.54 12.08 -5.75
C ILE A 78 1.03 11.00 -4.79
N GLY A 79 0.03 11.32 -3.97
CA GLY A 79 -0.71 10.37 -3.13
C GLY A 79 -1.34 9.26 -3.96
N LEU A 80 -1.95 9.56 -5.11
CA LEU A 80 -2.48 8.54 -6.02
C LEU A 80 -1.38 7.61 -6.56
N VAL A 81 -0.22 8.16 -6.94
CA VAL A 81 0.93 7.37 -7.39
C VAL A 81 1.44 6.45 -6.28
N ARG A 82 1.54 6.96 -5.06
CA ARG A 82 1.89 6.18 -3.86
C ARG A 82 0.90 5.03 -3.63
N ASP A 83 -0.39 5.29 -3.77
CA ASP A 83 -1.43 4.28 -3.56
C ASP A 83 -1.37 3.17 -4.62
N LEU A 84 -1.02 3.50 -5.88
CA LEU A 84 -0.68 2.52 -6.93
C LEU A 84 0.59 1.74 -6.59
N TYR A 85 1.62 2.42 -6.09
CA TYR A 85 2.90 1.78 -5.75
C TYR A 85 2.74 0.78 -4.61
N GLU A 86 1.82 1.02 -3.67
CA GLU A 86 1.49 0.07 -2.61
C GLU A 86 1.09 -1.31 -3.13
N ALA A 87 0.32 -1.37 -4.22
CA ALA A 87 -0.04 -2.64 -4.85
C ALA A 87 1.21 -3.38 -5.37
N VAL A 88 2.14 -2.65 -6.00
CA VAL A 88 3.43 -3.21 -6.47
C VAL A 88 4.27 -3.71 -5.29
N VAL A 89 4.27 -3.01 -4.18
CA VAL A 89 5.00 -3.38 -2.95
C VAL A 89 4.44 -4.68 -2.38
N ILE A 90 3.12 -4.81 -2.27
CA ILE A 90 2.46 -6.04 -1.80
C ILE A 90 2.82 -7.23 -2.71
N TYR A 91 2.82 -7.04 -4.02
CA TYR A 91 3.27 -8.06 -4.97
C TYR A 91 4.72 -8.49 -4.73
N CYS A 92 5.62 -7.52 -4.59
CA CYS A 92 7.04 -7.78 -4.36
C CYS A 92 7.26 -8.48 -3.02
N PHE A 93 6.53 -8.07 -1.98
CA PHE A 93 6.59 -8.69 -0.66
C PHE A 93 6.11 -10.14 -0.69
N PHE A 94 4.98 -10.42 -1.35
CA PHE A 94 4.49 -11.79 -1.51
C PHE A 94 5.53 -12.68 -2.21
N ASN A 95 6.09 -12.24 -3.33
CA ASN A 95 7.12 -13.01 -4.04
C ASN A 95 8.41 -13.17 -3.21
N LEU A 96 8.78 -12.16 -2.42
CA LEU A 96 9.90 -12.24 -1.49
C LEU A 96 9.68 -13.34 -0.45
N LEU A 97 8.48 -13.42 0.14
CA LEU A 97 8.14 -14.48 1.10
C LEU A 97 8.20 -15.86 0.46
N VAL A 98 7.61 -16.01 -0.74
CA VAL A 98 7.59 -17.29 -1.46
C VAL A 98 9.02 -17.78 -1.74
N GLU A 99 9.89 -16.91 -2.21
CA GLU A 99 11.27 -17.23 -2.52
C GLU A 99 12.11 -17.50 -1.26
N LYS A 100 11.90 -16.73 -0.17
CA LYS A 100 12.60 -16.93 1.11
C LYS A 100 12.24 -18.24 1.79
N LEU A 101 11.04 -18.75 1.58
CA LEU A 101 10.57 -20.01 2.13
C LEU A 101 10.98 -21.24 1.27
N SER A 102 11.97 -21.07 0.38
CA SER A 102 12.49 -22.11 -0.53
C SER A 102 11.48 -22.59 -1.58
N GLY A 103 10.60 -21.70 -2.04
CA GLY A 103 9.66 -21.97 -3.12
C GLY A 103 8.34 -22.62 -2.68
N GLU A 104 7.38 -22.68 -3.61
CA GLU A 104 5.98 -23.07 -3.37
C GLU A 104 5.88 -24.49 -2.75
N SER A 105 6.75 -25.42 -3.15
CA SER A 105 6.72 -26.81 -2.67
C SER A 105 7.15 -26.98 -1.20
N ARG A 106 8.13 -26.20 -0.72
CA ARG A 106 8.59 -26.30 0.68
C ARG A 106 7.66 -25.56 1.64
N ILE A 107 7.04 -24.48 1.16
CA ILE A 107 5.93 -23.81 1.84
C ILE A 107 4.79 -24.79 2.08
N LEU A 108 4.40 -25.54 1.06
CA LEU A 108 3.34 -26.54 1.16
C LEU A 108 3.62 -27.58 2.25
N THR A 109 4.86 -28.10 2.28
CA THR A 109 5.30 -29.10 3.26
C THR A 109 5.40 -28.53 4.68
N LEU A 110 5.89 -27.30 4.84
CA LEU A 110 5.97 -26.62 6.14
C LEU A 110 4.58 -26.30 6.71
N LEU A 111 3.65 -25.91 5.84
CA LEU A 111 2.26 -25.64 6.23
C LEU A 111 1.51 -26.93 6.54
N ARG A 112 1.84 -28.05 5.88
CA ARG A 112 1.28 -29.38 6.17
C ARG A 112 1.63 -29.89 7.56
N GLN A 113 2.76 -29.40 8.11
CA GLN A 113 3.25 -29.73 9.44
C GLN A 113 2.72 -28.79 10.54
N ARG A 114 2.02 -27.71 10.18
CA ARG A 114 1.44 -26.75 11.14
C ARG A 114 -0.06 -27.04 11.32
N PRO A 115 -0.59 -27.03 12.56
CA PRO A 115 -2.02 -27.12 12.75
C PRO A 115 -2.73 -25.92 12.09
N PRO A 116 -3.93 -26.10 11.54
CA PRO A 116 -4.67 -25.05 10.86
C PRO A 116 -4.85 -23.85 11.79
N THR A 117 -4.44 -22.66 11.32
CA THR A 117 -4.53 -21.43 12.12
C THR A 117 -6.00 -21.03 12.26
N PRO A 118 -6.56 -20.98 13.47
CA PRO A 118 -7.93 -20.51 13.67
C PRO A 118 -8.02 -19.02 13.36
N HIS A 119 -9.14 -18.60 12.77
CA HIS A 119 -9.43 -17.18 12.55
C HIS A 119 -9.58 -16.44 13.89
N PRO A 120 -9.17 -15.16 13.96
CA PRO A 120 -9.40 -14.35 15.15
C PRO A 120 -10.91 -14.21 15.42
N PHE A 121 -11.28 -14.13 16.70
CA PHE A 121 -12.66 -13.85 17.13
C PHE A 121 -13.10 -12.48 16.56
N PRO A 122 -14.28 -12.31 15.93
CA PRO A 122 -15.45 -13.21 15.81
C PRO A 122 -15.52 -14.03 14.50
N LEU A 123 -14.56 -13.88 13.58
CA LEU A 123 -14.55 -14.51 12.24
C LEU A 123 -14.53 -16.05 12.28
N ARG A 124 -14.13 -16.63 13.42
CA ARG A 124 -14.15 -18.08 13.69
C ARG A 124 -15.52 -18.74 13.50
N TYR A 125 -16.62 -18.02 13.70
CA TYR A 125 -17.97 -18.60 13.61
C TYR A 125 -18.49 -18.73 12.17
N PHE A 126 -18.01 -17.89 11.27
CA PHE A 126 -18.51 -17.81 9.90
C PHE A 126 -17.55 -18.39 8.86
N LEU A 127 -16.25 -18.42 9.14
CA LEU A 127 -15.22 -18.83 8.19
C LEU A 127 -14.56 -20.15 8.59
N LYS A 128 -14.52 -21.09 7.64
CA LYS A 128 -13.76 -22.34 7.77
C LYS A 128 -12.25 -22.01 7.90
N PRO A 129 -11.48 -22.69 8.78
CA PRO A 129 -10.05 -22.45 8.90
C PRO A 129 -9.37 -22.61 7.54
N ILE A 130 -8.55 -21.62 7.17
CA ILE A 130 -7.81 -21.63 5.91
C ILE A 130 -6.62 -22.56 6.09
N ASP A 131 -6.65 -23.70 5.42
CA ASP A 131 -5.48 -24.57 5.33
C ASP A 131 -4.59 -24.08 4.20
N MET A 132 -3.49 -23.42 4.53
CA MET A 132 -2.52 -22.96 3.54
C MET A 132 -1.69 -24.12 2.97
N SER A 133 -1.86 -25.35 3.46
CA SER A 133 -1.19 -26.56 2.95
C SER A 133 -1.78 -27.11 1.65
N ASP A 134 -2.90 -26.56 1.18
CA ASP A 134 -3.47 -26.91 -0.11
C ASP A 134 -2.90 -26.04 -1.25
N PRO A 135 -2.37 -26.65 -2.33
CA PRO A 135 -1.86 -25.90 -3.48
C PRO A 135 -2.92 -24.99 -4.09
N TYR A 136 -4.18 -25.43 -4.06
CA TYR A 136 -5.31 -24.68 -4.58
C TYR A 136 -5.60 -23.40 -3.78
N ILE A 137 -5.44 -23.43 -2.46
CA ILE A 137 -5.64 -22.26 -1.59
C ILE A 137 -4.50 -21.26 -1.81
N PHE A 138 -3.25 -21.74 -1.88
CA PHE A 138 -2.10 -20.89 -2.21
C PHE A 138 -2.25 -20.20 -3.58
N LEU A 139 -2.66 -20.94 -4.61
CA LEU A 139 -2.94 -20.39 -5.94
C LEU A 139 -4.11 -19.39 -5.92
N ARG A 140 -5.13 -19.61 -5.09
CA ARG A 140 -6.25 -18.67 -4.92
C ARG A 140 -5.78 -17.37 -4.28
N VAL A 141 -4.93 -17.44 -3.25
CA VAL A 141 -4.32 -16.26 -2.62
C VAL A 141 -3.46 -15.51 -3.63
N LYS A 142 -2.61 -16.20 -4.39
CA LYS A 142 -1.77 -15.59 -5.45
C LYS A 142 -2.63 -14.86 -6.49
N ARG A 143 -3.73 -15.48 -6.93
CA ARG A 143 -4.70 -14.85 -7.85
C ARG A 143 -5.42 -13.66 -7.20
N GLY A 144 -5.82 -13.78 -5.93
CA GLY A 144 -6.48 -12.70 -5.19
C GLY A 144 -5.59 -11.48 -5.04
N ILE A 145 -4.31 -11.67 -4.72
CA ILE A 145 -3.32 -10.58 -4.67
C ILE A 145 -3.21 -9.91 -6.04
N GLN A 146 -3.14 -10.69 -7.13
CA GLN A 146 -3.09 -10.15 -8.48
C GLN A 146 -4.35 -9.36 -8.87
N GLN A 147 -5.53 -9.82 -8.44
CA GLN A 147 -6.80 -9.09 -8.65
C GLN A 147 -6.82 -7.77 -7.86
N TYR A 148 -6.37 -7.78 -6.61
CA TYR A 148 -6.25 -6.58 -5.79
C TYR A 148 -5.34 -5.53 -6.45
N ILE A 149 -4.19 -5.97 -6.97
CA ILE A 149 -3.23 -5.10 -7.64
C ILE A 149 -3.83 -4.40 -8.86
N GLN A 150 -4.72 -5.07 -9.60
CA GLN A 150 -5.41 -4.48 -10.75
C GLN A 150 -6.60 -3.60 -10.34
N LEU A 151 -7.26 -3.93 -9.22
CA LEU A 151 -8.40 -3.16 -8.72
C LEU A 151 -7.97 -1.77 -8.24
N LYS A 152 -6.83 -1.66 -7.54
CA LYS A 152 -6.29 -0.39 -7.04
C LYS A 152 -6.17 0.73 -8.10
N PRO A 153 -5.51 0.52 -9.26
CA PRO A 153 -5.40 1.54 -10.30
C PRO A 153 -6.75 1.87 -10.95
N ILE A 154 -7.65 0.88 -11.11
CA ILE A 154 -9.02 1.14 -11.59
C ILE A 154 -9.76 2.06 -10.64
N LEU A 155 -9.63 1.82 -9.33
CA LEU A 155 -10.22 2.65 -8.29
C LEU A 155 -9.62 4.07 -8.31
N ALA A 156 -8.30 4.19 -8.45
CA ALA A 156 -7.62 5.48 -8.54
C ALA A 156 -8.00 6.28 -9.79
N LEU A 157 -8.23 5.60 -10.93
CA LEU A 157 -8.74 6.25 -12.14
C LEU A 157 -10.19 6.69 -11.95
N ALA A 158 -11.02 5.86 -11.31
CA ALA A 158 -12.39 6.25 -10.97
C ALA A 158 -12.40 7.48 -10.04
N THR A 159 -11.61 7.51 -8.97
CA THR A 159 -11.54 8.69 -8.08
C THR A 159 -11.09 9.94 -8.84
N MET A 160 -10.11 9.83 -9.74
CA MET A 160 -9.63 10.95 -10.55
C MET A 160 -10.72 11.50 -11.48
N ILE A 161 -11.47 10.63 -12.16
CA ILE A 161 -12.59 11.04 -13.02
C ILE A 161 -13.69 11.73 -12.20
N LEU A 162 -14.05 11.16 -11.04
CA LEU A 162 -15.08 11.75 -10.19
C LEU A 162 -14.64 13.09 -9.58
N LYS A 163 -13.34 13.29 -9.32
CA LYS A 163 -12.75 14.60 -8.97
C LYS A 163 -12.91 15.60 -10.11
N MET A 164 -12.63 15.23 -11.36
CA MET A 164 -12.80 16.13 -12.52
C MET A 164 -14.25 16.55 -12.75
N VAL A 165 -15.21 15.66 -12.48
CA VAL A 165 -16.65 15.96 -12.61
C VAL A 165 -17.17 16.85 -11.47
N GLY A 166 -16.36 17.10 -10.43
CA GLY A 166 -16.72 17.96 -9.30
C GLY A 166 -17.71 17.33 -8.31
N LYS A 167 -17.97 16.01 -8.46
CA LYS A 167 -18.88 15.20 -7.62
C LYS A 167 -18.14 14.43 -6.52
N TYR A 168 -16.85 14.70 -6.31
CA TYR A 168 -16.03 14.04 -5.31
C TYR A 168 -15.65 15.03 -4.20
N LYS A 169 -16.25 14.84 -3.02
CA LYS A 169 -15.92 15.57 -1.79
C LYS A 169 -15.27 14.59 -0.80
N ASP A 170 -13.99 14.76 -0.52
CA ASP A 170 -13.30 13.92 0.46
C ASP A 170 -13.93 14.06 1.86
N GLY A 171 -14.17 12.93 2.55
CA GLY A 171 -14.56 12.90 3.96
C GLY A 171 -16.04 13.16 4.30
N ARG A 172 -16.96 13.18 3.33
CA ARG A 172 -18.41 13.23 3.57
C ARG A 172 -19.14 12.06 2.93
N PHE A 173 -19.85 11.28 3.74
CA PHE A 173 -20.70 10.19 3.24
C PHE A 173 -22.04 10.77 2.80
N ASP A 174 -22.20 11.00 1.51
CA ASP A 174 -23.44 11.45 0.88
C ASP A 174 -23.74 10.54 -0.32
N VAL A 175 -25.01 10.20 -0.54
CA VAL A 175 -25.43 9.26 -1.60
C VAL A 175 -25.12 9.79 -3.01
N GLU A 176 -25.03 11.12 -3.14
CA GLU A 176 -24.66 11.82 -4.37
C GLU A 176 -23.14 11.98 -4.56
N ASN A 177 -22.34 11.59 -3.56
CA ASN A 177 -20.90 11.78 -3.56
C ASN A 177 -20.19 10.52 -4.07
N GLY A 178 -19.25 10.73 -4.99
CA GLY A 178 -18.43 9.67 -5.57
C GLY A 178 -17.64 8.84 -4.56
N TYR A 179 -17.24 9.47 -3.46
CA TYR A 179 -16.47 8.86 -2.39
C TYR A 179 -17.17 7.63 -1.78
N THR A 180 -18.49 7.73 -1.54
CA THR A 180 -19.28 6.67 -0.92
C THR A 180 -19.41 5.44 -1.82
N TRP A 181 -19.61 5.64 -3.12
CA TRP A 181 -19.70 4.55 -4.09
C TRP A 181 -18.37 3.83 -4.30
N ILE A 182 -17.27 4.58 -4.35
CA ILE A 182 -15.91 4.03 -4.45
C ILE A 182 -15.57 3.22 -3.19
N ALA A 183 -15.94 3.71 -2.00
CA ALA A 183 -15.77 2.99 -0.74
C ALA A 183 -16.62 1.70 -0.67
N LEU A 184 -17.85 1.72 -1.18
CA LEU A 184 -18.73 0.55 -1.26
C LEU A 184 -18.23 -0.50 -2.27
N VAL A 185 -17.74 -0.06 -3.44
CA VAL A 185 -17.13 -0.97 -4.43
C VAL A 185 -15.86 -1.61 -3.87
N TYR A 186 -15.06 -0.86 -3.09
CA TYR A 186 -13.89 -1.40 -2.43
C TYR A 186 -14.25 -2.49 -1.40
N SER A 187 -15.25 -2.24 -0.56
CA SER A 187 -15.66 -3.19 0.48
C SER A 187 -16.31 -4.45 -0.10
N THR A 188 -17.18 -4.32 -1.10
CA THR A 188 -17.85 -5.47 -1.75
C THR A 188 -16.93 -6.37 -2.59
N ARG A 189 -15.76 -5.88 -3.03
CA ARG A 189 -14.78 -6.66 -3.80
C ARG A 189 -13.77 -7.39 -2.91
N ILE A 190 -13.75 -7.09 -1.62
CA ILE A 190 -12.82 -7.65 -0.62
C ILE A 190 -13.41 -8.85 0.13
N ASP A 191 -14.72 -9.07 0.01
CA ASP A 191 -15.42 -10.28 0.45
C ASP A 191 -15.46 -11.36 -0.65
#